data_AF-A0A9D7P7C7-F1
#
_entry.id   AF-A0A9D7P7C7-F1
#
_cell.length_a   1.000
_cell.length_b   1.000
_cell.length_c   1.000
_cell.angle_alpha   90.00
_cell.angle_beta   90.00
_cell.angle_gamma   90.00
#
_symmetry.space_group_name_H-M   'P 1'
#
loop_
_entity.id
_entity.type
_entity.pdbx_description
1 polymer ?
#
loop_
_entity_poly.entity_id
_entity_poly.type
_entity_poly.pdbx_seq_one_letter_code
_entity_poly.pdbx_strand_id
1 'polypeptide(L)'
;MNQRVNITLPEETLGLIDRVAEKGDRSRFIDMAIKYYVDAISKAKLKRLLKEGAIARAERDLRMAEEWFTLGVRGMAKRVKSFIRMEL
;
A
#
# COMPACT_ATOMS: atom_id res chain seq x y z
N MET A 1 -16.22 -14.42 -16.33
CA MET A 1 -16.94 -15.60 -15.80
C MET A 1 -17.43 -15.24 -14.40
N ASN A 2 -18.69 -15.53 -14.08
CA ASN A 2 -19.24 -15.26 -12.75
C ASN A 2 -19.50 -16.58 -12.03
N GLN A 3 -19.13 -16.67 -10.76
CA GLN A 3 -19.40 -17.82 -9.91
C GLN A 3 -20.44 -17.41 -8.86
N ARG A 4 -21.46 -18.25 -8.66
CA ARG A 4 -22.45 -18.05 -7.60
C ARG A 4 -21.90 -18.60 -6.29
N VAL A 5 -21.86 -17.76 -5.27
CA VAL A 5 -21.41 -18.11 -3.91
C VAL A 5 -22.50 -17.68 -2.92
N ASN A 6 -22.82 -18.54 -1.96
CA ASN A 6 -23.73 -18.19 -0.86
C ASN A 6 -22.89 -17.68 0.32
N ILE A 7 -23.19 -16.46 0.77
CA ILE A 7 -22.51 -15.84 1.92
C ILE A 7 -23.56 -15.33 2.89
N THR A 8 -23.27 -15.45 4.18
CA THR A 8 -24.10 -14.86 5.24
C THR A 8 -23.50 -13.50 5.59
N LEU A 9 -24.33 -12.46 5.57
CA LEU A 9 -23.94 -11.10 5.94
C LEU A 9 -24.84 -10.61 7.08
N PRO A 10 -24.32 -9.79 8.00
CA PRO A 10 -25.16 -9.11 8.99
C PRO A 10 -26.25 -8.27 8.32
N GLU A 11 -27.42 -8.17 8.96
CA GLU A 11 -28.54 -7.37 8.44
C GLU A 11 -28.16 -5.91 8.22
N GLU A 12 -27.33 -5.35 9.10
CA GLU A 12 -26.82 -3.99 8.97
C GLU A 12 -26.05 -3.78 7.66
N THR A 13 -25.20 -4.75 7.29
CA THR A 13 -24.44 -4.74 6.04
C THR A 13 -25.35 -4.85 4.83
N LEU A 14 -26.37 -5.70 4.89
CA LEU A 14 -27.39 -5.79 3.85
C LEU A 14 -28.13 -4.45 3.69
N GLY A 15 -28.46 -3.79 4.81
CA GLY A 15 -29.08 -2.46 4.81
C GLY A 15 -28.18 -1.35 4.26
N LEU A 16 -26.85 -1.48 4.34
CA LEU A 16 -25.91 -0.57 3.67
C LEU A 16 -25.87 -0.81 2.17
N ILE A 17 -25.83 -2.08 1.76
CA ILE A 17 -25.85 -2.46 0.36
C ILE A 17 -27.14 -1.96 -0.30
N ASP A 18 -28.29 -2.15 0.35
CA ASP A 18 -29.60 -1.75 -0.19
C ASP A 18 -29.82 -0.24 -0.31
N ARG A 19 -29.06 0.55 0.46
CA ARG A 19 -29.08 2.02 0.34
C ARG A 19 -28.29 2.54 -0.85
N VAL A 20 -27.30 1.79 -1.31
CA VAL A 20 -26.32 2.25 -2.31
C VAL A 20 -26.50 1.53 -3.65
N ALA A 21 -26.81 0.24 -3.61
CA ALA A 21 -27.02 -0.57 -4.80
C ALA A 21 -28.50 -0.54 -5.21
N GLU A 22 -28.77 -0.18 -6.46
CA GLU A 22 -30.08 -0.36 -7.06
C GLU A 22 -30.46 -1.86 -7.12
N LYS A 23 -31.76 -2.15 -7.23
CA LYS A 23 -32.26 -3.53 -7.29
C LYS A 23 -31.58 -4.29 -8.44
N GLY A 24 -30.87 -5.36 -8.10
CA GLY A 24 -30.14 -6.21 -9.04
C GLY A 24 -28.63 -5.96 -9.11
N ASP A 25 -28.13 -4.85 -8.54
CA ASP A 25 -26.70 -4.48 -8.62
C ASP A 25 -25.88 -4.86 -7.38
N ARG A 26 -26.50 -5.58 -6.42
CA ARG A 26 -25.86 -6.02 -5.17
C ARG A 26 -24.55 -6.79 -5.42
N SER A 27 -24.55 -7.73 -6.37
CA SER A 27 -23.37 -8.55 -6.68
C SER A 27 -22.22 -7.70 -7.24
N ARG A 28 -22.53 -6.70 -8.08
CA ARG A 28 -21.54 -5.78 -8.63
C ARG A 28 -20.98 -4.87 -7.53
N PHE A 29 -21.84 -4.37 -6.66
CA PHE A 29 -21.43 -3.57 -5.52
C PHE A 29 -20.47 -4.35 -4.60
N ILE A 30 -20.79 -5.60 -4.28
CA ILE A 30 -19.94 -6.48 -3.48
C ILE A 30 -18.59 -6.72 -4.17
N ASP A 31 -18.57 -7.01 -5.49
CA ASP A 31 -17.32 -7.18 -6.25
C ASP A 31 -16.44 -5.93 -6.19
N MET A 32 -17.02 -4.74 -6.38
CA MET A 32 -16.29 -3.47 -6.30
C MET A 32 -15.73 -3.22 -4.89
N ALA A 33 -16.54 -3.47 -3.85
CA ALA A 33 -16.13 -3.29 -2.47
C ALA A 33 -14.96 -4.21 -2.09
N ILE A 34 -15.01 -5.48 -2.52
CA ILE A 34 -13.91 -6.44 -2.28
C ILE A 34 -12.63 -5.99 -3.00
N LYS A 35 -12.72 -5.61 -4.27
CA LYS A 35 -11.55 -5.13 -5.04
C LYS A 35 -10.93 -3.89 -4.41
N TYR A 36 -11.75 -2.93 -4.00
CA TYR A 36 -11.29 -1.74 -3.30
C TYR A 36 -10.56 -2.08 -1.99
N TYR A 37 -11.16 -2.96 -1.17
CA TYR A 37 -10.58 -3.35 0.11
C TYR A 37 -9.25 -4.11 -0.06
N VAL A 38 -9.16 -5.02 -1.02
CA VAL A 38 -7.92 -5.75 -1.34
C VAL A 38 -6.82 -4.80 -1.81
N ASP A 39 -7.14 -3.83 -2.67
CA ASP A 39 -6.17 -2.82 -3.13
C ASP A 39 -5.67 -1.95 -1.95
N ALA A 40 -6.57 -1.50 -1.08
CA ALA A 40 -6.22 -0.72 0.10
C ALA A 40 -5.28 -1.49 1.05
N ILE A 41 -5.57 -2.76 1.35
CA ILE A 41 -4.70 -3.62 2.16
C ILE A 41 -3.34 -3.80 1.48
N SER A 42 -3.34 -4.07 0.18
CA SER A 42 -2.12 -4.33 -0.60
C SER A 42 -1.18 -3.13 -0.58
N LYS A 43 -1.72 -1.91 -0.76
CA LYS A 43 -0.96 -0.65 -0.67
C LYS A 43 -0.38 -0.43 0.73
N ALA A 44 -1.18 -0.65 1.78
CA ALA A 44 -0.70 -0.53 3.16
C ALA A 44 0.43 -1.52 3.46
N LYS A 45 0.27 -2.78 3.03
CA LYS A 45 1.30 -3.82 3.17
C LYS A 45 2.57 -3.46 2.40
N LEU A 46 2.45 -3.00 1.16
CA LEU A 46 3.59 -2.59 0.34
C LEU A 46 4.35 -1.43 1.00
N LYS A 47 3.65 -0.40 1.49
CA LYS A 47 4.27 0.72 2.21
C LYS A 47 5.05 0.25 3.43
N ARG A 48 4.50 -0.69 4.20
CA ARG A 48 5.19 -1.30 5.35
C ARG A 48 6.47 -2.03 4.93
N LEU A 49 6.39 -2.90 3.92
CA LEU A 49 7.54 -3.67 3.43
C LEU A 49 8.64 -2.77 2.85
N LEU A 50 8.26 -1.69 2.16
CA LEU A 50 9.23 -0.71 1.67
C LEU A 50 9.95 0.00 2.82
N LYS A 51 9.22 0.40 3.87
CA LYS A 51 9.79 1.01 5.08
C LYS A 51 10.76 0.05 5.77
N GLU A 52 10.33 -1.18 6.03
CA GLU A 52 11.16 -2.22 6.66
C GLU A 52 12.42 -2.50 5.84
N GLY A 53 12.27 -2.63 4.52
CA GLY A 53 13.40 -2.84 3.62
C GLY A 53 14.37 -1.65 3.60
N ALA A 54 13.88 -0.42 3.60
CA ALA A 54 14.72 0.78 3.65
C ALA A 54 15.52 0.85 4.96
N ILE A 55 14.90 0.56 6.10
CA ILE A 55 15.57 0.51 7.40
C ILE A 55 16.63 -0.58 7.40
N ALA A 56 16.29 -1.80 6.96
CA ALA A 56 17.20 -2.94 6.96
C ALA A 56 18.43 -2.72 6.07
N ARG A 57 18.30 -1.93 5.00
CA ARG A 57 19.40 -1.63 4.07
C ARG A 57 20.09 -0.28 4.33
N ALA A 58 19.59 0.53 5.26
CA ALA A 58 20.03 1.91 5.47
C ALA A 58 21.55 2.03 5.67
N GLU A 59 22.14 1.14 6.46
CA GLU A 59 23.59 1.15 6.74
C GLU A 59 24.42 0.77 5.51
N ARG A 60 23.97 -0.23 4.74
CA ARG A 60 24.62 -0.63 3.48
C ARG A 60 24.51 0.49 2.45
N ASP A 61 23.32 1.07 2.30
CA ASP A 61 23.04 2.12 1.33
C ASP A 61 23.84 3.39 1.68
N LEU A 62 24.02 3.69 2.98
CA LEU A 62 24.88 4.77 3.45
C LEU A 62 26.36 4.51 3.12
N ARG A 63 26.89 3.32 3.42
CA ARG A 63 28.27 2.94 3.07
C ARG A 63 28.52 3.03 1.56
N MET A 64 27.63 2.47 0.75
CA MET A 64 27.73 2.56 -0.71
C MET A 64 27.67 4.02 -1.17
N ALA A 65 26.80 4.85 -0.59
CA ALA A 65 26.74 6.27 -0.94
C ALA A 65 28.03 7.03 -0.55
N GLU A 66 28.66 6.69 0.57
CA GLU A 66 29.94 7.26 1.01
C GLU A 66 31.10 6.81 0.10
N GLU A 67 31.15 5.54 -0.27
CA GLU A 67 32.11 4.98 -1.25
C GLU A 67 31.96 5.61 -2.64
N TRP A 68 30.73 5.90 -3.07
CA TRP A 68 30.49 6.56 -4.35
C TRP A 68 30.78 8.07 -4.29
N PHE A 69 30.69 8.66 -3.09
CA PHE A 69 31.02 10.06 -2.86
C PHE A 69 32.53 10.33 -3.01
N THR A 70 33.38 9.39 -2.58
CA THR A 70 34.83 9.46 -2.78
C THR A 70 35.23 9.29 -4.25
N LEU A 71 34.39 8.66 -5.07
CA LEU A 71 34.57 8.49 -6.52
C LEU A 71 34.08 9.70 -7.37
N GLY A 72 33.59 10.78 -6.75
CA GLY A 72 33.44 12.08 -7.41
C GLY A 72 32.18 12.29 -8.25
N VAL A 73 31.11 11.49 -8.09
CA VAL A 73 29.83 11.74 -8.78
C VAL A 73 28.99 12.76 -7.99
N ARG A 74 29.13 14.05 -8.30
CA ARG A 74 28.41 15.15 -7.63
C ARG A 74 26.90 15.07 -7.91
N GLY A 75 26.09 14.58 -6.96
CA GLY A 75 24.64 14.78 -7.03
C GLY A 75 23.77 14.13 -5.95
N MET A 76 24.16 12.98 -5.37
CA MET A 76 23.25 12.17 -4.56
C MET A 76 23.25 12.46 -3.04
N ALA A 77 24.35 12.95 -2.47
CA ALA A 77 24.53 12.99 -1.01
C ALA A 77 23.65 14.00 -0.25
N LYS A 78 23.24 15.10 -0.89
CA LYS A 78 22.40 16.14 -0.24
C LYS A 78 20.96 15.67 0.02
N ARG A 79 20.45 14.72 -0.77
CA ARG A 79 19.05 14.25 -0.68
C ARG A 79 18.85 13.20 0.42
N VAL A 80 19.82 12.32 0.63
CA VAL A 80 19.71 11.21 1.60
C VAL A 80 19.84 11.70 3.05
N LYS A 81 20.82 12.57 3.36
CA LYS A 81 20.96 13.14 4.71
C LYS A 81 19.77 14.01 5.14
N SER A 82 19.13 14.71 4.20
CA SER A 82 17.93 15.51 4.50
C SER A 82 16.70 14.63 4.78
N PHE A 83 16.59 13.46 4.17
CA PHE A 83 15.45 12.56 4.32
C PHE A 83 15.48 11.82 5.67
N ILE A 84 16.68 11.38 6.11
CA ILE A 84 16.85 10.68 7.39
C ILE A 84 16.68 11.62 8.60
N ARG A 85 17.03 12.91 8.46
CA ARG A 85 17.00 13.88 9.56
C ARG A 85 15.60 14.48 9.83
N MET A 86 14.62 14.22 8.96
CA MET A 86 13.27 14.80 9.07
C MET A 86 12.22 13.83 9.64
N GLU A 87 12.57 12.56 9.85
CA GLU A 87 11.69 11.51 10.43
C GLU A 87 12.15 11.03 11.84
N LEU A 88 13.09 11.74 12.49
CA LEU A 88 13.47 11.56 13.90
C LEU A 88 12.97 12.71 14.76
#